data_AF-A0A821IP01-F1
#
_entry.id   AF-A0A821IP01-F1
#
_cell.length_a   1.000
_cell.length_b   1.000
_cell.length_c   1.000
_cell.angle_alpha   90.00
_cell.angle_beta   90.00
_cell.angle_gamma   90.00
#
_symmetry.space_group_name_H-M   'P 1'
#
loop_
_entity.id
_entity.type
_entity.pdbx_description
1 polymer ?
#
loop_
_entity_poly.entity_id
_entity_poly.type
_entity_poly.pdbx_seq_one_letter_code
_entity_poly.pdbx_strand_id
1 'polypeptide(L)'
;LAARQNEMNSRIYFNLRFLTIFRLARIFKFYRVFKSMKSFRVLSTAIAESLLDFLIMIIILSVFGFLFGTVAYYAEDHSNGQPFDSIFKATYWGIITITSVGYGDIAPITPIGRIISCLCALFGAATIGMLVSVLVDRYQRIYARTLFINEEPIQIDDYSDDENNDTDSENENLYSVSRINLRIADNNARVKENVINGESNMVEILQTPD
;
A
#
# COMPACT_ATOMS: atom_id res chain seq x y z
N LEU A 1 -6.34 -48.42 -32.12
CA LEU A 1 -6.91 -47.26 -32.85
C LEU A 1 -7.36 -46.15 -31.90
N ALA A 2 -8.14 -46.45 -30.85
CA ALA A 2 -8.59 -45.47 -29.85
C ALA A 2 -7.43 -44.74 -29.10
N ALA A 3 -6.35 -45.43 -28.74
CA ALA A 3 -5.19 -44.81 -28.06
C ALA A 3 -4.47 -43.76 -28.94
N ARG A 4 -4.26 -44.05 -30.23
CA ARG A 4 -3.71 -43.08 -31.20
C ARG A 4 -4.63 -41.88 -31.41
N GLN A 5 -5.96 -42.10 -31.41
CA GLN A 5 -6.93 -41.02 -31.55
C GLN A 5 -6.91 -40.07 -30.34
N ASN A 6 -6.76 -40.60 -29.11
CA ASN A 6 -6.65 -39.79 -27.89
C ASN A 6 -5.34 -38.99 -27.81
N GLU A 7 -4.22 -39.56 -28.26
CA GLU A 7 -2.96 -38.80 -28.36
C GLU A 7 -3.06 -37.65 -29.36
N MET A 8 -3.68 -37.87 -30.52
CA MET A 8 -3.94 -36.81 -31.49
C MET A 8 -4.88 -35.74 -30.93
N ASN A 9 -5.99 -36.14 -30.30
CA ASN A 9 -6.93 -35.22 -29.68
C ASN A 9 -6.27 -34.40 -28.57
N SER A 10 -5.48 -35.02 -27.68
CA SER A 10 -4.74 -34.32 -26.62
C SER A 10 -3.75 -33.29 -27.18
N ARG A 11 -3.05 -33.63 -28.27
CA ARG A 11 -2.15 -32.70 -28.97
C ARG A 11 -2.93 -31.54 -29.60
N ILE A 12 -4.11 -31.81 -30.16
CA ILE A 12 -5.00 -30.79 -30.72
C ILE A 12 -5.53 -29.86 -29.60
N TYR A 13 -6.01 -30.39 -28.47
CA TYR A 13 -6.47 -29.60 -27.33
C TYR A 13 -5.34 -28.77 -26.69
N PHE A 14 -4.13 -29.31 -26.61
CA PHE A 14 -2.94 -28.58 -26.17
C PHE A 14 -2.70 -27.40 -27.11
N ASN A 15 -2.58 -27.63 -28.43
CA ASN A 15 -2.37 -26.58 -29.42
C ASN A 15 -3.48 -25.51 -29.44
N LEU A 16 -4.75 -25.91 -29.26
CA LEU A 16 -5.89 -24.98 -29.15
C LEU A 16 -5.81 -24.12 -27.87
N ARG A 17 -5.35 -24.69 -26.74
CA ARG A 17 -5.07 -23.92 -25.51
C ARG A 17 -3.95 -22.91 -25.73
N PHE A 18 -2.85 -23.28 -26.40
CA PHE A 18 -1.79 -22.32 -26.76
C PHE A 18 -2.30 -21.19 -27.65
N LEU A 19 -3.14 -21.49 -28.65
CA LEU A 19 -3.75 -20.46 -29.50
C LEU A 19 -4.71 -19.54 -28.72
N THR A 20 -5.39 -20.06 -27.70
CA THR A 20 -6.25 -19.26 -26.80
C THR A 20 -5.43 -18.33 -25.91
N ILE A 21 -4.29 -18.81 -25.38
CA ILE A 21 -3.32 -17.99 -24.65
C ILE A 21 -2.73 -16.91 -25.57
N PHE A 22 -2.46 -17.23 -26.85
CA PHE A 22 -2.00 -16.24 -27.84
C PHE A 22 -3.07 -15.19 -28.16
N ARG A 23 -4.36 -15.53 -28.06
CA ARG A 23 -5.46 -14.57 -28.18
C ARG A 23 -5.52 -13.63 -26.96
N LEU A 24 -5.19 -14.11 -25.76
CA LEU A 24 -5.01 -13.28 -24.56
C LEU A 24 -3.79 -12.37 -24.66
N ALA A 25 -2.82 -12.62 -25.54
CA ALA A 25 -1.75 -11.66 -25.83
C ALA A 25 -2.27 -10.34 -26.42
N ARG A 26 -3.53 -10.25 -26.86
CA ARG A 26 -4.18 -8.96 -27.13
C ARG A 26 -4.40 -8.12 -25.87
N ILE A 27 -4.47 -8.70 -24.67
CA ILE A 27 -4.49 -7.95 -23.41
C ILE A 27 -3.17 -7.19 -23.19
N PHE A 28 -2.05 -7.68 -23.73
CA PHE A 28 -0.79 -6.93 -23.76
C PHE A 28 -0.87 -5.69 -24.67
N LYS A 29 -1.82 -5.60 -25.61
CA LYS A 29 -2.10 -4.32 -26.29
C LYS A 29 -2.74 -3.31 -25.34
N PHE A 30 -3.46 -3.75 -24.31
CA PHE A 30 -4.00 -2.88 -23.26
C PHE A 30 -2.87 -2.21 -22.46
N TYR A 31 -1.75 -2.92 -22.23
CA TYR A 31 -0.51 -2.33 -21.67
C TYR A 31 0.06 -1.19 -22.54
N ARG A 32 -0.11 -1.25 -23.87
CA ARG A 32 0.29 -0.15 -24.79
C ARG A 32 -0.62 1.07 -24.65
N VAL A 33 -1.91 0.88 -24.36
CA VAL A 33 -2.86 1.99 -24.11
C VAL A 33 -2.55 2.68 -22.80
N PHE A 34 -2.23 1.93 -21.74
CA PHE A 34 -1.75 2.48 -20.47
C PHE A 34 -0.49 3.34 -20.65
N LYS A 35 0.49 2.90 -21.44
CA LYS A 35 1.71 3.67 -21.72
C LYS A 35 1.47 5.02 -22.42
N SER A 36 0.34 5.19 -23.12
CA SER A 36 0.02 6.40 -23.87
C SER A 36 -0.53 7.54 -22.99
N MET A 37 -0.93 7.24 -21.75
CA MET A 37 -1.45 8.25 -20.83
C MET A 37 -0.31 8.81 -19.97
N LYS A 38 -0.10 10.14 -20.02
CA LYS A 38 0.86 10.85 -19.17
C LYS A 38 0.62 10.55 -17.68
N SER A 39 -0.65 10.40 -17.29
CA SER A 39 -1.09 10.00 -15.95
C SER A 39 -0.61 8.60 -15.52
N PHE A 40 -0.43 7.67 -16.45
CA PHE A 40 0.09 6.33 -16.15
C PHE A 40 1.61 6.32 -15.97
N ARG A 41 2.36 7.24 -16.58
CA ARG A 41 3.80 7.39 -16.30
C ARG A 41 4.02 7.83 -14.85
N VAL A 42 3.27 8.84 -14.40
CA VAL A 42 3.32 9.29 -13.00
C VAL A 42 2.85 8.18 -12.06
N LEU A 43 1.75 7.49 -12.39
CA LEU A 43 1.24 6.37 -11.61
C LEU A 43 2.21 5.18 -11.57
N SER A 44 2.88 4.84 -12.69
CA SER A 44 3.84 3.73 -12.74
C SER A 44 5.14 4.05 -12.02
N THR A 45 5.60 5.31 -12.02
CA THR A 45 6.71 5.75 -11.17
C THR A 45 6.30 5.73 -9.69
N ALA A 46 5.11 6.23 -9.35
CA ALA A 46 4.60 6.17 -7.97
C ALA A 46 4.41 4.72 -7.49
N ILE A 47 3.91 3.83 -8.34
CA ILE A 47 3.80 2.40 -8.06
C ILE A 47 5.20 1.82 -7.91
N ALA A 48 6.15 2.10 -8.81
CA ALA A 48 7.51 1.55 -8.74
C ALA A 48 8.22 1.94 -7.43
N GLU A 49 8.05 3.18 -6.96
CA GLU A 49 8.54 3.64 -5.66
C GLU A 49 7.79 2.95 -4.50
N SER A 50 6.47 2.73 -4.63
CA SER A 50 5.65 2.08 -3.61
C SER A 50 5.71 0.55 -3.66
N LEU A 51 6.30 -0.07 -4.70
CA LEU A 51 6.35 -1.52 -4.88
C LEU A 51 7.12 -2.17 -3.75
N LEU A 52 8.16 -1.50 -3.25
CA LEU A 52 8.95 -1.98 -2.12
C LEU A 52 8.13 -1.97 -0.83
N ASP A 53 7.32 -0.92 -0.61
CA ASP A 53 6.40 -0.84 0.54
C ASP A 53 5.31 -1.94 0.47
N PHE A 54 4.73 -2.19 -0.72
CA PHE A 54 3.78 -3.29 -0.94
C PHE A 54 4.44 -4.67 -0.79
N LEU A 55 5.69 -4.83 -1.21
CA LEU A 55 6.43 -6.07 -1.07
C LEU A 55 6.71 -6.37 0.41
N ILE A 56 7.17 -5.38 1.17
CA ILE A 56 7.38 -5.51 2.62
C ILE A 56 6.08 -5.90 3.31
N MET A 57 4.97 -5.26 2.96
CA MET A 57 3.64 -5.60 3.47
C MET A 57 3.29 -7.09 3.23
N ILE A 58 3.46 -7.56 1.99
CA ILE A 58 3.15 -8.95 1.64
C ILE A 58 4.05 -9.92 2.41
N ILE A 59 5.33 -9.58 2.57
CA ILE A 59 6.28 -10.38 3.36
C ILE A 59 5.83 -10.45 4.82
N ILE A 60 5.48 -9.32 5.45
CA ILE A 60 5.02 -9.27 6.84
C ILE A 60 3.77 -10.14 7.03
N LEU A 61 2.76 -9.98 6.16
CA LEU A 61 1.54 -10.80 6.19
C LEU A 61 1.84 -12.29 6.01
N SER A 62 2.78 -12.64 5.11
CA SER A 62 3.17 -14.02 4.87
C SER A 62 3.91 -14.63 6.06
N VAL A 63 4.80 -13.88 6.72
CA VAL A 63 5.50 -14.32 7.94
C VAL A 63 4.51 -14.56 9.07
N PHE A 64 3.56 -13.64 9.31
CA PHE A 64 2.55 -13.84 10.34
C PHE A 64 1.59 -14.99 10.01
N GLY A 65 1.17 -15.12 8.75
CA GLY A 65 0.36 -16.25 8.29
C GLY A 65 1.06 -17.60 8.51
N PHE A 66 2.37 -17.66 8.24
CA PHE A 66 3.21 -18.84 8.53
C PHE A 66 3.31 -19.13 10.04
N LEU A 67 3.50 -18.10 10.86
CA LEU A 67 3.59 -18.23 12.31
C LEU A 67 2.29 -18.76 12.92
N PHE A 68 1.15 -18.13 12.62
CA PHE A 68 -0.15 -18.59 13.10
C PHE A 68 -0.51 -19.98 12.55
N GLY A 69 -0.17 -20.26 11.28
CA GLY A 69 -0.34 -21.59 10.69
C GLY A 69 0.46 -22.67 11.43
N THR A 70 1.71 -22.39 11.79
CA THR A 70 2.56 -23.32 12.55
C THR A 70 2.02 -23.56 13.95
N VAL A 71 1.60 -22.51 14.65
CA VAL A 71 0.98 -22.64 15.99
C VAL A 71 -0.33 -23.45 15.91
N ALA A 72 -1.15 -23.21 14.89
CA ALA A 72 -2.37 -23.97 14.67
C ALA A 72 -2.10 -25.45 14.32
N TYR A 73 -1.02 -25.75 13.59
CA TYR A 73 -0.61 -27.13 13.32
C TYR A 73 -0.30 -27.89 14.61
N TYR A 74 0.52 -27.32 15.49
CA TYR A 74 0.85 -27.95 16.78
C TYR A 74 -0.34 -28.03 17.73
N ALA A 75 -1.25 -27.05 17.68
CA ALA A 75 -2.51 -27.07 18.43
C ALA A 75 -3.43 -28.23 18.02
N GLU A 76 -3.38 -28.66 16.76
CA GLU A 76 -4.23 -29.72 16.20
C GLU A 76 -3.55 -31.10 16.17
N ASP A 77 -2.24 -31.20 16.43
CA ASP A 77 -1.47 -32.44 16.31
C ASP A 77 -2.04 -33.60 17.16
N HIS A 78 -2.71 -33.26 18.27
CA HIS A 78 -3.30 -34.22 19.22
C HIS A 78 -4.80 -34.49 19.00
N SER A 79 -5.41 -33.97 17.93
CA SER A 79 -6.85 -34.07 17.69
C SER A 79 -7.24 -35.29 16.83
N ASN A 80 -8.36 -35.94 17.18
CA ASN A 80 -8.93 -37.03 16.40
C ASN A 80 -9.55 -36.47 15.11
N GLY A 81 -8.75 -36.40 14.04
CA GLY A 81 -9.12 -35.81 12.77
C GLY A 81 -8.29 -34.58 12.46
N GLN A 82 -6.97 -34.77 12.27
CA GLN A 82 -6.03 -33.70 11.96
C GLN A 82 -6.48 -32.94 10.69
N PRO A 83 -6.94 -31.68 10.77
CA PRO A 83 -7.36 -30.92 9.59
C PRO A 83 -6.16 -30.51 8.72
N PHE A 84 -4.94 -30.55 9.30
CA PHE A 84 -3.70 -30.15 8.66
C PHE A 84 -2.79 -31.36 8.39
N ASP A 85 -2.76 -31.84 7.15
CA ASP A 85 -1.89 -32.96 6.74
C ASP A 85 -0.39 -32.61 6.78
N SER A 86 -0.04 -31.32 6.66
CA SER A 86 1.35 -30.85 6.66
C SER A 86 1.43 -29.40 7.11
N ILE A 87 2.63 -28.98 7.55
CA ILE A 87 2.90 -27.59 7.93
C ILE A 87 2.61 -26.60 6.79
N PHE A 88 2.80 -27.01 5.53
CA PHE A 88 2.46 -26.20 4.36
C PHE A 88 0.95 -25.99 4.21
N LYS A 89 0.15 -27.01 4.53
CA LYS A 89 -1.32 -26.91 4.52
C LYS A 89 -1.83 -25.99 5.64
N ALA A 90 -1.22 -26.06 6.83
CA ALA A 90 -1.51 -25.15 7.92
C ALA A 90 -1.06 -23.70 7.64
N THR A 91 0.07 -23.53 6.97
CA THR A 91 0.54 -22.22 6.48
C THR A 91 -0.42 -21.62 5.47
N TYR A 92 -0.90 -22.42 4.51
CA TYR A 92 -1.92 -21.99 3.56
C TYR A 92 -3.18 -21.50 4.28
N TRP A 93 -3.67 -22.24 5.28
CA TRP A 93 -4.77 -21.80 6.14
C TRP A 93 -4.48 -20.47 6.86
N GLY A 94 -3.28 -20.33 7.42
CA GLY A 94 -2.87 -19.10 8.11
C GLY A 94 -2.83 -17.89 7.17
N ILE A 95 -2.32 -18.05 5.95
CA ILE A 95 -2.27 -17.00 4.93
C ILE A 95 -3.68 -16.59 4.50
N ILE A 96 -4.56 -17.54 4.15
CA ILE A 96 -5.93 -17.18 3.71
C ILE A 96 -6.75 -16.55 4.84
N THR A 97 -6.44 -16.88 6.10
CA THR A 97 -7.13 -16.36 7.28
C THR A 97 -6.66 -14.94 7.61
N ILE A 98 -5.35 -14.70 7.63
CA ILE A 98 -4.80 -13.35 7.90
C ILE A 98 -5.16 -12.36 6.78
N THR A 99 -5.31 -12.83 5.54
CA THR A 99 -5.81 -12.01 4.42
C THR A 99 -7.34 -11.93 4.37
N SER A 100 -8.07 -12.46 5.36
CA SER A 100 -9.53 -12.48 5.44
C SER A 100 -10.27 -13.18 4.28
N VAL A 101 -9.57 -13.99 3.47
CA VAL A 101 -10.18 -14.74 2.36
C VAL A 101 -11.02 -15.90 2.90
N GLY A 102 -10.44 -16.68 3.81
CA GLY A 102 -11.15 -17.72 4.57
C GLY A 102 -12.03 -18.64 3.72
N TYR A 103 -11.46 -19.39 2.78
CA TYR A 103 -12.22 -20.31 1.92
C TYR A 103 -13.07 -21.34 2.69
N GLY A 104 -12.67 -21.67 3.91
CA GLY A 104 -13.38 -22.63 4.76
C GLY A 104 -13.20 -24.08 4.34
N ASP A 105 -12.25 -24.36 3.45
CA ASP A 105 -11.85 -25.71 3.02
C ASP A 105 -11.11 -26.47 4.12
N ILE A 106 -10.31 -25.75 4.91
CA ILE A 106 -9.64 -26.26 6.11
C ILE A 106 -9.72 -25.25 7.24
N ALA A 107 -9.84 -25.73 8.47
CA ALA A 107 -9.85 -24.91 9.67
C ALA A 107 -9.48 -25.76 10.91
N PRO A 108 -8.87 -25.17 11.94
CA PRO A 108 -8.62 -25.87 13.19
C PRO A 108 -9.94 -26.19 13.91
N ILE A 109 -10.03 -27.40 14.45
CA ILE A 109 -11.25 -27.97 15.02
C ILE A 109 -11.21 -27.91 16.56
N THR A 110 -10.02 -28.01 17.15
CA THR A 110 -9.81 -27.97 18.60
C THR A 110 -10.23 -26.64 19.21
N PRO A 111 -10.66 -26.63 20.49
CA PRO A 111 -10.98 -25.40 21.19
C PRO A 111 -9.81 -24.40 21.22
N ILE A 112 -8.58 -24.90 21.43
CA ILE A 112 -7.37 -24.06 21.45
C ILE A 112 -7.07 -23.51 20.05
N GLY A 113 -7.19 -24.34 19.01
CA GLY A 113 -7.02 -23.94 17.61
C GLY A 113 -8.03 -22.88 17.18
N ARG A 114 -9.28 -22.96 17.65
CA ARG A 114 -10.30 -21.92 17.40
C ARG A 114 -9.96 -20.57 18.03
N ILE A 115 -9.41 -20.56 19.25
CA ILE A 115 -8.93 -19.32 19.89
C ILE A 115 -7.81 -18.70 19.06
N ILE A 116 -6.85 -19.52 18.61
CA ILE A 116 -5.76 -19.08 17.73
C ILE A 116 -6.30 -18.49 16.43
N SER A 117 -7.34 -19.08 15.84
CA SER A 117 -8.02 -18.53 14.65
C SER A 117 -8.61 -17.14 14.89
N CYS A 118 -9.27 -16.93 16.03
CA CYS A 118 -9.82 -15.63 16.39
C CYS A 118 -8.71 -14.57 16.54
N LEU A 119 -7.61 -14.93 17.20
CA LEU A 119 -6.45 -14.05 17.35
C LEU A 119 -5.80 -13.74 16.00
N CYS A 120 -5.65 -14.74 15.14
CA CYS A 120 -5.12 -14.59 13.78
C CYS A 120 -5.97 -13.61 12.95
N ALA A 121 -7.30 -13.76 12.99
CA ALA A 121 -8.22 -12.88 12.27
C ALA A 121 -8.15 -11.42 12.79
N LEU A 122 -8.12 -11.23 14.12
CA LEU A 122 -7.98 -9.90 14.71
C LEU A 122 -6.64 -9.24 14.34
N PHE A 123 -5.56 -10.02 14.39
CA PHE A 123 -4.23 -9.56 14.02
C PHE A 123 -4.13 -9.20 12.53
N GLY A 124 -4.73 -10.00 11.65
CA GLY A 124 -4.82 -9.71 10.22
C GLY A 124 -5.55 -8.40 9.94
N ALA A 125 -6.71 -8.18 10.57
CA ALA A 125 -7.47 -6.95 10.45
C ALA A 125 -6.68 -5.72 10.94
N ALA A 126 -6.00 -5.83 12.09
CA ALA A 126 -5.15 -4.76 12.62
C ALA A 126 -3.97 -4.43 11.68
N THR A 127 -3.34 -5.47 11.12
CA THR A 127 -2.23 -5.32 10.17
C THR A 127 -2.69 -4.59 8.91
N ILE A 128 -3.81 -5.00 8.31
CA ILE A 128 -4.38 -4.33 7.13
C ILE A 128 -4.72 -2.86 7.44
N GLY A 129 -5.28 -2.57 8.61
CA GLY A 129 -5.56 -1.19 9.04
C GLY A 129 -4.30 -0.33 9.16
N MET A 130 -3.22 -0.90 9.72
CA MET A 130 -1.92 -0.21 9.81
C MET A 130 -1.33 0.07 8.43
N LEU A 131 -1.43 -0.89 7.50
CA LEU A 131 -0.95 -0.75 6.13
C LEU A 131 -1.68 0.36 5.37
N VAL A 132 -3.00 0.42 5.49
CA VAL A 132 -3.81 1.50 4.92
C VAL A 132 -3.41 2.85 5.52
N SER A 133 -3.16 2.91 6.83
CA SER A 133 -2.74 4.14 7.50
C SER A 133 -1.41 4.69 6.97
N VAL A 134 -0.42 3.81 6.78
CA VAL A 134 0.88 4.19 6.18
C VAL A 134 0.70 4.66 4.73
N LEU A 135 -0.15 3.98 3.96
CA LEU A 135 -0.43 4.36 2.57
C LEU A 135 -1.10 5.73 2.48
N VAL A 136 -2.08 6.01 3.34
CA VAL A 136 -2.77 7.31 3.41
C VAL A 136 -1.78 8.41 3.79
N ASP A 137 -0.90 8.18 4.76
CA ASP A 137 0.10 9.15 5.18
C ASP A 137 1.15 9.42 4.07
N ARG A 138 1.56 8.38 3.32
CA ARG A 138 2.39 8.54 2.10
C ARG A 138 1.66 9.35 1.03
N TYR A 139 0.39 9.05 0.77
CA TYR A 139 -0.44 9.79 -0.16
C TYR A 139 -0.55 11.26 0.27
N GLN A 140 -0.94 11.55 1.51
CA GLN A 140 -1.06 12.92 2.02
C GLN A 140 0.24 13.69 1.87
N ARG A 141 1.41 13.08 2.13
CA ARG A 141 2.72 13.72 1.89
C ARG A 141 2.95 14.07 0.42
N ILE A 142 2.64 13.16 -0.50
CA ILE A 142 2.80 13.42 -1.94
C ILE A 142 1.83 14.50 -2.39
N TYR A 143 0.58 14.48 -1.93
CA TYR A 143 -0.44 15.47 -2.28
C TYR A 143 -0.09 16.85 -1.74
N ALA A 144 0.35 16.94 -0.49
CA ALA A 144 0.86 18.17 0.08
C ALA A 144 2.03 18.70 -0.77
N ARG A 145 3.04 17.88 -1.08
CA ARG A 145 4.16 18.30 -1.94
C ARG A 145 3.70 18.78 -3.31
N THR A 146 2.78 18.07 -3.96
CA THR A 146 2.28 18.46 -5.28
C THR A 146 1.49 19.76 -5.23
N LEU A 147 0.71 20.03 -4.18
CA LEU A 147 -0.01 21.30 -4.01
C LEU A 147 0.94 22.45 -3.70
N PHE A 148 1.92 22.24 -2.81
CA PHE A 148 2.95 23.25 -2.51
C PHE A 148 3.92 23.52 -3.68
N ILE A 149 4.03 22.60 -4.65
CA ILE A 149 4.84 22.76 -5.86
C ILE A 149 4.01 23.28 -7.05
N ASN A 150 2.69 23.04 -7.08
CA ASN A 150 1.77 23.49 -8.14
C ASN A 150 0.96 24.75 -7.77
N GLU A 151 1.29 25.45 -6.68
CA GLU A 151 1.14 26.90 -6.72
C GLU A 151 2.11 27.39 -7.80
N GLU A 152 1.69 27.33 -9.07
CA GLU A 152 2.24 28.23 -10.06
C GLU A 152 2.11 29.64 -9.47
N PRO A 153 3.20 30.43 -9.42
CA PRO A 153 3.05 31.83 -9.09
C PRO A 153 1.98 32.36 -10.05
N ILE A 154 0.95 32.99 -9.50
CA ILE A 154 -0.08 33.68 -10.27
C ILE A 154 0.68 34.56 -11.26
N GLN A 155 0.69 34.16 -12.55
CA GLN A 155 1.15 35.04 -13.60
C GLN A 155 0.12 36.16 -13.63
N ILE A 156 0.51 37.31 -13.08
CA ILE A 156 -0.19 38.55 -13.41
C ILE A 156 0.09 38.72 -14.90
N ASP A 157 -0.86 38.28 -15.73
CA ASP A 157 -0.91 38.64 -17.12
C ASP A 157 -0.78 40.17 -17.15
N ASP A 158 0.26 40.62 -17.84
CA ASP A 158 0.59 42.02 -18.06
C ASP A 158 -0.56 42.65 -18.86
N TYR A 159 -1.62 43.04 -18.16
CA TYR A 159 -2.67 43.91 -18.65
C TYR A 159 -2.25 45.33 -18.29
N SER A 160 -1.57 45.97 -19.24
CA SER A 160 -1.36 47.40 -19.24
C SER A 160 -2.71 48.10 -19.08
N ASP A 161 -2.90 48.82 -17.98
CA ASP A 161 -3.09 50.27 -18.05
C ASP A 161 -3.05 50.92 -16.65
N ASP A 162 -2.31 52.02 -16.60
CA ASP A 162 -2.34 53.14 -15.65
C ASP A 162 -1.90 52.95 -14.18
N GLU A 163 -0.67 53.44 -13.96
CA GLU A 163 -0.33 54.47 -12.97
C GLU A 163 -0.55 54.16 -11.46
N ASN A 164 0.59 54.06 -10.73
CA ASN A 164 0.89 54.61 -9.39
C ASN A 164 1.52 53.63 -8.35
N ASN A 165 2.85 53.58 -8.35
CA ASN A 165 3.79 53.84 -7.23
C ASN A 165 3.63 53.29 -5.78
N ASP A 166 3.09 52.09 -5.50
CA ASP A 166 3.06 51.54 -4.11
C ASP A 166 3.44 50.04 -3.94
N THR A 167 4.05 49.40 -4.94
CA THR A 167 4.13 47.91 -5.02
C THR A 167 5.34 47.23 -4.34
N ASP A 168 6.28 47.97 -3.76
CA ASP A 168 7.50 47.36 -3.18
C ASP A 168 7.29 46.72 -1.80
N SER A 169 6.30 47.19 -1.02
CA SER A 169 6.05 46.69 0.34
C SER A 169 5.21 45.41 0.39
N GLU A 170 4.33 45.18 -0.59
CA GLU A 170 3.44 44.01 -0.61
C GLU A 170 4.16 42.73 -1.07
N ASN A 171 5.11 42.86 -1.99
CA ASN A 171 5.92 41.73 -2.45
C ASN A 171 6.84 41.20 -1.33
N GLU A 172 7.45 42.08 -0.54
CA GLU A 172 8.31 41.68 0.58
C GLU A 172 7.51 40.96 1.69
N ASN A 173 6.27 41.41 1.92
CA ASN A 173 5.33 40.77 2.83
C ASN A 173 4.96 39.35 2.37
N LEU A 174 4.73 39.13 1.07
CA LEU A 174 4.35 37.82 0.55
C LEU A 174 5.48 36.77 0.68
N TYR A 175 6.73 37.16 0.39
CA TYR A 175 7.88 36.27 0.61
C TYR A 175 8.13 35.99 2.10
N SER A 176 7.85 36.96 2.97
CA SER A 176 7.96 36.76 4.41
C SER A 176 6.92 35.74 4.91
N VAL A 177 5.68 35.82 4.45
CA VAL A 177 4.58 34.92 4.81
C VAL A 177 4.85 33.49 4.31
N SER A 178 5.34 33.35 3.08
CA SER A 178 5.69 32.04 2.52
C SER A 178 6.83 31.37 3.29
N ARG A 179 7.85 32.14 3.71
CA ARG A 179 8.92 31.64 4.59
C ARG A 179 8.46 31.30 6.00
N ILE A 180 7.51 32.04 6.55
CA ILE A 180 6.90 31.74 7.86
C ILE A 180 6.10 30.43 7.77
N ASN A 181 5.30 30.24 6.72
CA ASN A 181 4.53 29.02 6.53
C ASN A 181 5.43 27.77 6.34
N LEU A 182 6.53 27.91 5.60
CA LEU A 182 7.54 26.84 5.46
C LEU A 182 8.21 26.50 6.80
N ARG A 183 8.52 27.50 7.63
CA ARG A 183 9.08 27.29 8.98
C ARG A 183 8.10 26.63 9.92
N ILE A 184 6.82 26.99 9.87
CA ILE A 184 5.76 26.36 10.68
C ILE A 184 5.57 24.90 10.25
N ALA A 185 5.57 24.61 8.95
CA ALA A 185 5.46 23.25 8.44
C ALA A 185 6.65 22.37 8.87
N ASP A 186 7.87 22.91 8.82
CA ASP A 186 9.08 22.20 9.28
C ASP A 186 9.05 21.97 10.80
N ASN A 187 8.68 22.98 11.59
CA ASN A 187 8.51 22.81 13.04
C ASN A 187 7.43 21.79 13.39
N ASN A 188 6.29 21.79 12.69
CA ASN A 188 5.23 20.80 12.92
C ASN A 188 5.68 19.39 12.56
N ALA A 189 6.52 19.22 11.52
CA ALA A 189 7.10 17.94 11.16
C ALA A 189 8.09 17.46 12.24
N ARG A 190 8.97 18.34 12.73
CA ARG A 190 9.95 18.05 13.80
C ARG A 190 9.27 17.77 15.15
N VAL A 191 8.21 18.48 15.48
CA VAL A 191 7.39 18.21 16.67
C VAL A 191 6.72 16.84 16.57
N LYS A 192 6.20 16.48 15.38
CA LYS A 192 5.60 15.16 15.16
C LYS A 192 6.65 14.06 15.28
N GLU A 193 7.88 14.29 14.81
CA GLU A 193 9.01 13.38 14.97
C GLU A 193 9.45 13.23 16.43
N ASN A 194 9.52 14.33 17.20
CA ASN A 194 9.85 14.32 18.63
C ASN A 194 8.76 13.64 19.49
N VAL A 195 7.48 13.80 19.13
CA VAL A 195 6.35 13.09 19.78
C VAL A 195 6.40 11.60 19.50
N ILE A 196 6.81 11.18 18.29
CA ILE A 196 6.99 9.77 17.94
C ILE A 196 8.22 9.17 18.65
N ASN A 197 9.27 9.97 18.90
CA ASN A 197 10.51 9.54 19.57
C ASN A 197 10.46 9.66 21.11
N GLY A 198 9.35 10.11 21.69
CA GLY A 198 9.14 10.16 23.15
C GLY A 198 9.92 11.25 23.89
N GLU A 199 10.56 12.20 23.20
CA GLU A 199 11.21 13.35 23.82
C GLU A 199 10.18 14.45 24.11
N SER A 200 9.53 14.38 25.27
CA SER A 200 8.77 15.50 25.83
C SER A 200 9.74 16.53 26.41
N ASN A 201 10.24 17.43 25.56
CA ASN A 201 10.73 18.73 26.02
C ASN A 201 9.71 19.81 25.62
N MET A 202 9.16 20.43 26.66
CA MET A 202 8.07 21.38 26.64
C MET A 202 8.44 22.70 25.95
N VAL A 203 7.50 23.17 25.13
CA VAL A 203 7.04 24.56 24.97
C VAL A 203 7.99 25.64 25.52
N GLU A 204 8.79 26.24 24.64
CA GLU A 204 9.41 27.55 24.86
C GLU A 204 9.44 28.32 23.53
N ILE A 205 8.27 28.69 23.00
CA ILE A 205 8.18 29.59 21.81
C ILE A 205 7.01 30.58 21.92
N LEU A 206 6.65 31.02 23.12
CA LEU A 206 5.68 32.11 23.32
C LEU A 206 6.15 33.11 24.37
N GLN A 207 7.37 33.63 24.20
CA GLN A 207 7.79 34.85 24.88
C GLN A 207 8.30 35.86 23.85
N THR A 208 7.38 36.68 23.37
CA THR A 208 7.66 37.98 22.78
C THR A 208 8.19 38.90 23.88
N PRO A 209 9.38 39.51 23.77
CA PRO A 209 9.76 40.58 24.66
C PRO A 209 9.06 41.87 24.22
N ASP A 210 8.55 42.61 25.19
CA ASP A 210 8.08 44.01 25.07
C ASP A 210 9.18 44.94 24.52
#